data_AF-A0A961TBL0-F1
#
_entry.id   AF-A0A961TBL0-F1
#
_cell.length_a   1.000
_cell.length_b   1.000
_cell.length_c   1.000
_cell.angle_alpha   90.00
_cell.angle_beta   90.00
_cell.angle_gamma   90.00
#
_symmetry.space_group_name_H-M   'P 1'
#
loop_
_entity.id
_entity.type
_entity.pdbx_description
1 polymer ?
#
loop_
_entity_poly.entity_id
_entity_poly.type
_entity_poly.pdbx_seq_one_letter_code
_entity_poly.pdbx_strand_id
1 'polypeptide(L)'
;DVLRGNRQALDAQYQATTLLEPWLAKWQARVARDAATEPDSRAASMDGVNPVYIPRNHKVEEALAAAHAGDMKAFDALMSVLANPFEERAGLDEYAKPAPRDAGRYRTFCGT
;
A
#
# COMPACT_ATOMS: atom_id res chain seq x y z
N ASP A 1 -9.74 -4.94 4.37
CA ASP A 1 -9.87 -5.69 5.65
C ASP A 1 -11.00 -5.25 6.55
N VAL A 2 -11.10 -3.96 6.90
CA VAL A 2 -12.15 -3.51 7.84
C VAL A 2 -13.58 -3.76 7.32
N LEU A 3 -13.82 -3.56 6.01
CA LEU A 3 -15.09 -3.93 5.37
C LEU A 3 -15.40 -5.43 5.44
N ARG A 4 -14.36 -6.27 5.53
CA ARG A 4 -14.44 -7.72 5.66
C ARG A 4 -14.47 -8.16 7.14
N GLY A 5 -14.66 -7.22 8.07
CA GLY A 5 -14.71 -7.50 9.51
C GLY A 5 -13.34 -7.68 10.20
N ASN A 6 -12.22 -7.53 9.47
CA ASN A 6 -10.89 -7.62 10.06
C ASN A 6 -10.28 -6.23 10.34
N ARG A 7 -10.08 -5.91 11.62
CA ARG A 7 -9.49 -4.64 12.08
C ARG A 7 -8.04 -4.74 12.56
N GLN A 8 -7.44 -5.93 12.57
CA GLN A 8 -6.15 -6.17 13.21
C GLN A 8 -5.04 -5.23 12.71
N ALA A 9 -4.92 -5.07 11.40
CA ALA A 9 -3.91 -4.20 10.80
C ALA A 9 -4.13 -2.71 11.12
N LEU A 10 -5.40 -2.27 11.16
CA LEU A 10 -5.76 -0.89 11.49
C LEU A 10 -5.39 -0.58 12.95
N ASP A 11 -5.78 -1.46 13.86
CA ASP A 11 -5.57 -1.26 15.29
C ASP A 11 -4.07 -1.34 15.66
N ALA A 12 -3.30 -2.18 14.97
CA ALA A 12 -1.84 -2.24 15.11
C ALA A 12 -1.15 -0.94 14.66
N GLN A 13 -1.68 -0.26 13.64
CA GLN A 13 -1.10 0.97 13.09
C GLN A 13 -1.51 2.23 13.86
N TYR A 14 -2.72 2.24 14.41
CA TYR A 14 -3.31 3.37 15.12
C TYR A 14 -3.80 2.90 16.50
N GLN A 15 -2.87 2.65 17.43
CA GLN A 15 -3.14 2.29 18.83
C GLN A 15 -4.37 3.04 19.35
N ALA A 16 -5.53 2.36 19.41
CA ALA A 16 -6.90 2.91 19.46
C ALA A 16 -6.98 4.37 19.93
N THR A 17 -6.74 5.30 18.99
CA THR A 17 -6.68 6.72 19.34
C THR A 17 -8.10 7.25 19.51
N THR A 18 -8.28 8.24 20.38
CA THR A 18 -9.57 8.92 20.58
C THR A 18 -10.11 9.59 19.31
N LEU A 19 -9.27 9.74 18.27
CA LEU A 19 -9.64 10.32 16.97
C LEU A 19 -10.06 9.27 15.93
N LEU A 20 -9.56 8.03 16.03
CA LEU A 20 -9.83 6.99 15.05
C LEU A 20 -11.28 6.51 15.13
N GLU A 21 -11.77 6.17 16.32
CA GLU A 21 -13.11 5.59 16.48
C GLU A 21 -14.24 6.52 15.98
N PRO A 22 -14.24 7.83 16.32
CA PRO A 22 -15.27 8.74 15.79
C PRO A 22 -15.23 8.88 14.27
N TRP A 23 -14.03 8.86 13.68
CA TRP A 23 -13.88 8.91 12.22
C TRP A 23 -14.36 7.62 11.57
N LEU A 24 -13.98 6.47 12.13
CA LEU A 24 -14.33 5.15 11.61
C LEU A 24 -15.85 4.92 11.63
N ALA A 25 -16.53 5.32 12.71
CA ALA A 25 -17.99 5.27 12.79
C ALA A 25 -18.67 6.12 11.70
N LYS A 26 -18.16 7.34 11.45
CA LYS A 26 -18.66 8.21 10.37
C LYS A 26 -18.45 7.59 8.99
N TRP A 27 -17.28 6.99 8.75
CA TRP A 27 -16.98 6.33 7.49
C TRP A 27 -17.87 5.09 7.27
N GLN A 28 -18.06 4.23 8.29
CA GLN A 28 -18.97 3.08 8.21
C GLN A 28 -20.42 3.53 7.94
N ALA A 29 -20.90 4.57 8.63
CA ALA A 29 -22.23 5.13 8.39
C ALA A 29 -22.37 5.75 6.99
N ARG A 30 -21.29 6.25 6.39
CA ARG A 30 -21.28 6.71 4.99
C ARG A 30 -21.33 5.54 4.02
N VAL A 31 -20.57 4.48 4.27
CA VAL A 31 -20.56 3.26 3.45
C VAL A 31 -21.93 2.58 3.44
N ALA A 32 -22.58 2.48 4.60
CA ALA A 32 -23.90 1.85 4.73
C ALA A 32 -25.03 2.54 3.92
N ARG A 33 -24.85 3.82 3.55
CA ARG A 33 -25.82 4.55 2.70
C ARG A 33 -25.77 4.11 1.23
N ASP A 34 -24.65 3.57 0.78
CA ASP A 34 -24.49 3.05 -0.58
C ASP A 34 -25.03 1.61 -0.66
N ALA A 35 -26.30 1.41 -0.25
CA ALA A 35 -26.97 0.13 0.02
C ALA A 35 -26.98 -0.91 -1.13
N ALA A 36 -26.37 -0.60 -2.27
CA ALA A 36 -26.30 -1.46 -3.45
C ALA A 36 -25.09 -2.40 -3.50
N THR A 37 -24.18 -2.38 -2.51
CA THR A 37 -22.97 -3.22 -2.55
C THR A 37 -22.68 -3.85 -1.20
N GLU A 38 -22.72 -5.18 -1.16
CA GLU A 38 -22.29 -5.99 -0.02
C GLU A 38 -20.84 -5.65 0.39
N PRO A 39 -20.49 -5.69 1.68
CA PRO A 39 -19.17 -5.29 2.16
C PRO A 39 -18.00 -5.97 1.45
N ASP A 40 -18.12 -7.28 1.16
CA ASP A 40 -17.10 -8.06 0.45
C ASP A 40 -16.93 -7.62 -1.00
N SER A 41 -18.04 -7.33 -1.70
CA SER A 41 -18.00 -6.85 -3.08
C SER A 41 -17.34 -5.47 -3.16
N ARG A 42 -17.66 -4.57 -2.21
CA ARG A 42 -17.01 -3.26 -2.12
C ARG A 42 -15.52 -3.41 -1.84
N ALA A 43 -15.16 -4.29 -0.92
CA ALA A 43 -13.77 -4.55 -0.59
C ALA A 43 -13.01 -5.10 -1.81
N ALA A 44 -13.61 -6.00 -2.59
CA ALA A 44 -13.01 -6.49 -3.84
C ALA A 44 -12.84 -5.39 -4.89
N SER A 45 -13.82 -4.47 -5.03
CA SER A 45 -13.66 -3.30 -5.89
C SER A 45 -12.54 -2.37 -5.43
N MET A 46 -12.36 -2.20 -4.11
CA MET A 46 -11.27 -1.43 -3.54
C MET A 46 -9.92 -2.07 -3.81
N ASP A 47 -9.79 -3.39 -3.68
CA ASP A 47 -8.55 -4.11 -3.96
C ASP A 47 -8.14 -3.96 -5.44
N GLY A 48 -9.12 -3.89 -6.35
CA GLY A 48 -8.86 -3.69 -7.79
C GLY A 48 -8.37 -2.29 -8.19
N VAL A 49 -8.41 -1.30 -7.27
CA VAL A 49 -7.99 0.08 -7.56
C VAL A 49 -6.93 0.63 -6.60
N ASN A 50 -6.78 0.01 -5.42
CA ASN A 50 -5.79 0.40 -4.41
C ASN A 50 -4.58 -0.54 -4.52
N PRO A 51 -3.44 -0.06 -5.04
CA PRO A 51 -2.27 -0.92 -5.22
C PRO A 51 -1.65 -1.30 -3.87
N VAL A 52 -1.29 -2.58 -3.72
CA VAL A 52 -0.46 -3.12 -2.64
C VAL A 52 0.99 -2.67 -2.83
N TYR A 53 1.47 -2.64 -4.07
CA TYR A 53 2.84 -2.25 -4.43
C TYR A 53 2.87 -0.95 -5.21
N ILE A 54 3.70 -0.02 -4.77
CA ILE A 54 3.97 1.25 -5.45
C ILE A 54 5.48 1.43 -5.62
N PRO A 55 5.96 2.19 -6.62
CA PRO A 55 7.38 2.47 -6.81
C PRO A 55 7.90 3.42 -5.71
N ARG A 56 8.03 2.92 -4.48
CA ARG A 56 8.55 3.70 -3.35
C ARG A 56 9.99 4.11 -3.66
N ASN A 57 10.31 5.38 -3.40
CA ASN A 57 11.61 5.95 -3.75
C ASN A 57 12.80 5.09 -3.31
N HIS A 58 12.81 4.57 -2.08
CA HIS A 58 13.92 3.73 -1.61
C HIS A 58 14.11 2.44 -2.42
N LYS A 59 13.04 1.84 -2.97
CA LYS A 59 13.12 0.67 -3.87
C LYS A 59 13.56 1.05 -5.27
N VAL A 60 13.16 2.23 -5.75
CA VAL A 60 13.65 2.77 -7.01
C VAL A 60 15.15 3.05 -6.93
N GLU A 61 15.62 3.68 -5.86
CA GLU A 61 17.04 3.96 -5.64
C GLU A 61 17.88 2.68 -5.48
N GLU A 62 17.35 1.67 -4.77
CA GLU A 62 17.97 0.34 -4.67
C GLU A 62 18.20 -0.28 -6.06
N ALA A 63 17.16 -0.24 -6.91
CA ALA A 63 17.24 -0.74 -8.28
C ALA A 63 18.21 0.06 -9.16
N LEU A 64 18.18 1.40 -9.08
CA LEU A 64 19.06 2.28 -9.85
C LEU A 64 20.53 2.12 -9.46
N ALA A 65 20.83 2.05 -8.15
CA ALA A 65 22.18 1.87 -7.66
C ALA A 65 22.79 0.54 -8.12
N ALA A 66 22.03 -0.56 -8.06
CA ALA A 66 22.45 -1.87 -8.56
C ALA A 66 22.67 -1.85 -10.09
N ALA A 67 21.73 -1.25 -10.84
CA ALA A 67 21.82 -1.15 -12.29
C ALA A 67 23.03 -0.31 -12.75
N HIS A 68 23.36 0.78 -12.04
CA HIS A 68 24.56 1.56 -12.29
C HIS A 68 25.86 0.76 -12.08
N ALA A 69 25.85 -0.23 -11.18
CA ALA A 69 26.95 -1.18 -10.99
C ALA A 69 26.92 -2.36 -12.00
N GLY A 70 25.96 -2.38 -12.92
CA GLY A 70 25.78 -3.43 -13.92
C GLY A 70 24.91 -4.61 -13.49
N ASP A 71 24.27 -4.56 -12.32
CA ASP A 71 23.35 -5.61 -11.83
C ASP A 71 21.88 -5.20 -12.01
N MET A 72 21.19 -5.83 -12.96
CA MET A 72 19.79 -5.54 -13.29
C MET A 72 18.77 -6.28 -12.42
N LYS A 73 19.19 -7.20 -11.53
CA LYS A 73 18.26 -8.08 -10.79
C LYS A 73 17.23 -7.29 -9.97
N ALA A 74 17.66 -6.25 -9.26
CA ALA A 74 16.77 -5.44 -8.43
C ALA A 74 15.76 -4.65 -9.28
N PHE A 75 16.18 -4.17 -10.45
CA PHE A 75 15.30 -3.52 -11.43
C PHE A 75 14.26 -4.50 -11.98
N ASP A 76 14.70 -5.66 -12.46
CA ASP A 76 13.80 -6.67 -13.03
C ASP A 76 12.79 -7.18 -11.99
N ALA A 77 13.24 -7.39 -10.75
CA ALA A 77 12.38 -7.76 -9.64
C ALA A 77 11.34 -6.66 -9.36
N LEU A 78 11.76 -5.39 -9.24
CA LEU A 78 10.85 -4.28 -9.02
C LEU A 78 9.82 -4.16 -10.15
N MET A 79 10.24 -4.31 -11.41
CA MET A 79 9.34 -4.28 -12.55
C MET A 79 8.33 -5.43 -12.54
N SER A 80 8.77 -6.63 -12.17
CA SER A 80 7.88 -7.79 -12.01
C SER A 80 6.85 -7.61 -10.89
N VAL A 81 7.23 -6.94 -9.80
CA VAL A 81 6.29 -6.57 -8.74
C VAL A 81 5.28 -5.55 -9.26
N LEU A 82 5.74 -4.48 -9.90
CA LEU A 82 4.88 -3.39 -10.37
C LEU A 82 3.97 -3.76 -11.55
N ALA A 83 4.23 -4.87 -12.24
CA ALA A 83 3.37 -5.37 -13.32
C ALA A 83 1.97 -5.80 -12.81
N ASN A 84 1.87 -6.30 -11.58
CA ASN A 84 0.61 -6.66 -10.93
C ASN A 84 0.56 -6.00 -9.54
N PRO A 85 0.32 -4.67 -9.47
CA PRO A 85 0.49 -3.90 -8.24
C PRO A 85 -0.68 -4.06 -7.27
N PHE A 86 -1.83 -4.56 -7.74
CA PHE A 86 -3.06 -4.72 -6.96
C PHE A 86 -3.18 -6.10 -6.29
N GLU A 87 -2.38 -7.08 -6.72
CA GLU A 87 -2.45 -8.46 -6.24
C GLU A 87 -1.37 -8.71 -5.19
N GLU A 88 -1.78 -8.96 -3.94
CA GLU A 88 -0.89 -9.38 -2.87
C GLU A 88 -0.32 -10.77 -3.17
N ARG A 89 1.00 -10.93 -3.01
CA ARG A 89 1.74 -12.12 -3.42
C ARG A 89 2.75 -12.49 -2.34
N ALA A 90 2.71 -13.74 -1.89
CA ALA A 90 3.60 -14.24 -0.86
C ALA A 90 5.08 -14.04 -1.24
N GLY A 91 5.89 -13.56 -0.29
CA GLY A 91 7.32 -13.33 -0.50
C GLY A 91 7.68 -11.95 -1.08
N LEU A 92 6.69 -11.10 -1.36
CA LEU A 92 6.89 -9.72 -1.81
C LEU A 92 6.56 -8.68 -0.72
N ASP A 93 6.40 -9.11 0.53
CA ASP A 93 6.06 -8.27 1.69
C ASP A 93 6.98 -7.04 1.82
N GLU A 94 8.27 -7.19 1.50
CA GLU A 94 9.25 -6.11 1.54
C GLU A 94 8.96 -4.96 0.56
N TYR A 95 8.25 -5.22 -0.54
CA TYR A 95 7.88 -4.18 -1.51
C TYR A 95 6.64 -3.39 -1.08
N ALA A 96 5.82 -3.94 -0.17
CA ALA A 96 4.65 -3.26 0.38
C ALA A 96 5.00 -2.34 1.56
N LYS A 97 6.08 -2.64 2.28
CA LYS A 97 6.51 -1.93 3.49
C LYS A 97 6.84 -0.45 3.24
N PRO A 98 6.59 0.43 4.23
CA PRO A 98 7.04 1.82 4.16
C PRO A 98 8.57 1.90 4.09
N ALA A 99 9.09 3.06 3.69
CA ALA A 99 10.52 3.32 3.78
C ALA A 99 11.01 3.15 5.24
N PRO A 100 12.25 2.68 5.44
CA PRO A 100 12.89 2.67 6.75
C PRO A 100 12.81 4.04 7.43
N ARG A 101 12.72 4.06 8.77
CA ARG A 101 12.53 5.32 9.53
C ARG A 101 13.73 6.27 9.40
N ASP A 102 14.90 5.72 9.11
CA ASP A 102 16.16 6.41 8.88
C ASP A 102 16.37 6.77 7.40
N ALA A 103 15.45 6.40 6.50
CA ALA A 103 15.45 6.92 5.15
C ALA A 103 15.27 8.45 5.21
N GLY A 104 16.33 9.18 4.84
CA GLY A 104 16.35 10.63 4.89
C GLY A 104 15.27 11.29 4.05
N ARG A 105 15.14 12.62 4.16
CA ARG A 105 14.22 13.39 3.33
C ARG A 105 14.53 13.17 1.85
N TYR A 106 13.60 12.52 1.15
CA TYR A 106 13.72 12.30 -0.28
C TYR A 106 13.14 13.49 -1.06
N ARG A 107 13.91 14.02 -2.02
CA ARG A 107 13.46 15.09 -2.90
C ARG A 107 13.17 14.50 -4.28
N THR A 108 11.89 14.42 -4.63
CA THR A 108 11.47 14.06 -5.99
C THR A 108 11.57 15.29 -6.89
N PHE A 109 12.02 15.09 -8.12
CA PHE A 109 11.89 16.05 -9.21
C PHE A 109 10.92 15.44 -10.22
N CYS A 110 9.63 15.60 -9.97
CA CYS A 110 8.60 15.22 -10.93
C CYS A 110 8.21 16.49 -11.69
N GLY A 111 8.73 16.67 -12.91
CA GLY A 111 8.44 17.84 -13.74
C GLY A 111 9.36 17.95 -14.95
N THR A 112 8.95 17.34 -16.06
CA THR A 112 9.25 17.76 -17.43
C THR A 112 7.96 17.72 -18.21
#